data_AF-A0A3M2BIS1-F1
#
_entry.id   AF-A0A3M2BIS1-F1
#
_cell.length_a   1.000
_cell.length_b   1.000
_cell.length_c   1.000
_cell.angle_alpha   90.00
_cell.angle_beta   90.00
_cell.angle_gamma   90.00
#
_symmetry.space_group_name_H-M   'P 1'
#
loop_
_entity.id
_entity.type
_entity.pdbx_description
1 polymer ?
#
loop_
_entity_poly.entity_id
_entity_poly.type
_entity_poly.pdbx_seq_one_letter_code
_entity_poly.pdbx_strand_id
1 'polypeptide(L)' 'MDGVLDARFSYEEGSGWVAYDPARVTPDEVIDELGRMTGFVGRVRDDRPAAEAGPAGPEDAAAPHGP' A
#
# COMPACT_ATOMS: atom_id res chain seq x y z
N MET A 1 1.16 -11.49 10.74
CA MET A 1 0.40 -10.24 10.78
C MET A 1 -0.97 -10.51 10.16
N ASP A 2 -2.05 -10.33 10.92
CA ASP A 2 -3.41 -10.45 10.37
C ASP A 2 -3.62 -9.28 9.39
N GLY A 3 -4.10 -9.57 8.17
CA GLY A 3 -4.28 -8.55 7.13
C GLY A 3 -3.19 -8.46 6.05
N VAL A 4 -2.05 -9.15 6.20
CA VAL A 4 -1.09 -9.32 5.08
C VAL A 4 -1.49 -10.54 4.26
N LEU A 5 -1.66 -10.34 2.95
CA LEU A 5 -2.12 -11.36 2.00
C LEU A 5 -0.97 -12.04 1.27
N ASP A 6 -0.01 -11.25 0.78
CA ASP A 6 1.21 -11.72 0.12
C ASP A 6 2.35 -10.72 0.35
N ALA A 7 3.58 -11.20 0.35
CA ALA A 7 4.76 -10.35 0.47
C ALA A 7 5.93 -10.89 -0.33
N ARG A 8 6.55 -10.02 -1.15
CA ARG A 8 7.71 -10.34 -1.97
C ARG A 8 8.78 -9.30 -1.79
N PHE A 9 10.00 -9.73 -1.49
CA PHE A 9 11.13 -8.85 -1.25
C PHE A 9 12.29 -9.24 -2.16
N SER A 10 12.89 -8.23 -2.80
CA SER A 10 14.15 -8.32 -3.52
C SER A 10 15.23 -7.70 -2.66
N TYR A 11 16.04 -8.54 -2.02
CA TYR A 11 17.15 -8.07 -1.19
C TYR A 11 18.24 -7.36 -2.01
N GLU A 12 18.44 -7.78 -3.25
CA GLU A 12 19.40 -7.14 -4.17
C GLU A 12 18.97 -5.71 -4.53
N GLU A 13 17.67 -5.48 -4.72
CA GLU A 13 17.12 -4.14 -4.99
C GLU A 13 16.80 -3.33 -3.73
N GLY A 14 16.85 -3.97 -2.55
CA GLY A 14 16.46 -3.34 -1.28
C GLY A 14 15.00 -2.88 -1.26
N SER A 15 14.13 -3.53 -2.02
CA SER A 15 12.72 -3.16 -2.14
C SER A 15 11.81 -4.39 -2.23
N GLY A 16 10.52 -4.19 -1.98
CA GLY A 16 9.55 -5.26 -2.01
C GLY A 16 8.12 -4.75 -2.15
N TRP A 17 7.22 -5.67 -2.42
CA TRP A 17 5.80 -5.43 -2.56
C TRP A 17 5.07 -6.25 -1.49
N VAL A 18 4.13 -5.61 -0.82
CA VAL A 18 3.26 -6.27 0.15
C VAL A 18 1.82 -6.02 -0.28
N ALA A 19 1.10 -7.11 -0.55
CA ALA A 19 -0.34 -7.08 -0.70
C ALA A 19 -0.96 -7.22 0.69
N TYR A 20 -1.83 -6.29 1.04
CA TYR A 20 -2.48 -6.24 2.35
C TYR A 20 -3.96 -5.87 2.20
N ASP A 21 -4.77 -6.25 3.18
CA ASP A 21 -6.16 -5.83 3.32
C ASP A 21 -6.22 -4.46 4.01
N PRO A 22 -6.56 -3.37 3.28
CA PRO A 22 -6.57 -2.02 3.84
C PRO A 22 -7.67 -1.82 4.89
N ALA A 23 -8.63 -2.73 5.02
CA ALA A 23 -9.62 -2.69 6.10
C ALA A 23 -9.08 -3.21 7.44
N ARG A 24 -7.92 -3.88 7.43
CA ARG A 24 -7.33 -4.52 8.61
C ARG A 24 -6.00 -3.93 9.04
N VAL A 25 -5.20 -3.48 8.07
CA VAL A 25 -3.85 -2.99 8.33
C VAL A 25 -3.49 -1.88 7.34
N THR A 26 -2.63 -0.97 7.78
CA THR A 26 -2.08 0.12 6.97
C THR A 26 -0.62 -0.16 6.56
N PRO A 27 -0.12 0.45 5.46
CA PRO A 27 1.27 0.33 5.05
C PRO A 27 2.28 0.66 6.15
N ASP A 28 2.01 1.69 6.96
CA ASP A 28 2.89 2.09 8.05
C ASP A 28 2.96 1.03 9.15
N GLU A 29 1.82 0.42 9.51
CA GLU A 29 1.80 -0.70 10.46
C GLU A 29 2.58 -1.92 9.94
N VAL A 30 2.53 -2.19 8.63
CA VAL A 30 3.34 -3.24 7.99
C VAL A 30 4.84 -2.94 8.15
N ILE A 31 5.26 -1.69 7.91
CA ILE A 31 6.67 -1.28 8.03
C ILE A 31 7.13 -1.32 9.49
N ASP A 32 6.32 -0.83 10.42
CA ASP A 32 6.65 -0.80 11.84
C ASP A 32 6.88 -2.22 12.38
N GLU A 33 6.02 -3.15 12.02
CA GLU A 33 6.18 -4.54 12.46
C GLU A 33 7.37 -5.22 11.77
N LEU A 34 7.59 -4.97 10.47
CA LEU A 34 8.79 -5.46 9.79
C LEU A 34 10.04 -4.95 10.50
N GLY A 35 10.07 -3.68 10.90
CA GLY A 35 11.18 -3.10 11.66
C GLY A 35 11.36 -3.71 13.04
N ARG A 36 10.27 -4.00 13.77
CA ARG A 36 10.35 -4.73 15.05
C ARG A 36 10.89 -6.14 14.91
N MET A 37 10.48 -6.86 13.87
CA MET A 37 10.87 -8.27 13.66
C MET A 37 12.30 -8.42 13.16
N THR A 38 12.77 -7.49 12.33
CA THR A 38 14.01 -7.67 11.55
C THR A 38 15.08 -6.63 11.82
N GLY A 39 14.72 -5.50 12.44
CA GLY A 39 15.57 -4.32 12.56
C GLY A 39 15.68 -3.48 11.28
N PHE A 40 14.93 -3.82 10.22
CA PHE A 40 14.94 -3.04 8.98
C PHE A 40 14.12 -1.75 9.11
N VAL A 41 14.62 -0.67 8.51
CA VAL A 41 13.89 0.60 8.39
C VAL A 41 13.47 0.76 6.94
N GLY A 42 12.16 0.71 6.69
CA GLY A 42 11.56 0.87 5.36
C GLY A 42 10.83 2.20 5.22
N ARG A 43 10.46 2.54 3.97
CA ARG A 43 9.51 3.62 3.68
C ARG A 43 8.53 3.15 2.61
N VAL A 44 7.26 3.52 2.74
CA VAL A 44 6.26 3.30 1.68
C VAL A 44 6.65 4.16 0.48
N ARG A 45 6.50 3.63 -0.73
CA ARG A 45 6.54 4.43 -1.96
C ARG A 45 5.13 4.44 -2.56
N ASP A 46 4.57 5.62 -2.77
CA ASP A 46 3.28 5.84 -3.45
C ASP A 46 3.34 5.66 -4.97
N ASP A 47 4.37 4.97 -5.48
CA ASP A 47 4.47 4.59 -6.88
C ASP A 47 3.49 3.43 -7.15
N ARG A 48 2.18 3.70 -7.07
CA ARG A 48 1.14 2.76 -7.50
C ARG A 48 1.35 2.53 -9.00
N PRO A 49 1.66 1.32 -9.46
CA PRO A 49 1.67 1.05 -10.89
C PRO A 49 0.24 1.26 -11.41
N ALA A 50 0.09 2.14 -12.41
CA ALA A 50 -1.20 2.49 -13.01
C ALA A 50 -2.01 1.28 -13.50
N ALA A 51 -1.37 0.12 -13.65
CA ALA A 51 -1.98 -1.15 -14.05
C ALA A 51 -2.94 -1.75 -13.00
N GLU A 52 -2.88 -1.33 -11.73
CA GLU A 52 -3.74 -1.85 -10.64
C GLU A 52 -4.76 -0.82 -10.14
N ALA A 53 -4.79 0.38 -10.72
CA ALA A 53 -5.93 1.27 -10.59
C ALA A 53 -7.07 0.67 -11.42
N GLY A 54 -7.90 -0.19 -10.81
CA GLY A 54 -9.22 -0.49 -11.35
C GLY A 54 -9.94 0.82 -11.73
N PRO A 55 -10.85 0.80 -12.72
CA PRO A 55 -11.43 2.02 -13.24
C PRO A 55 -11.98 2.84 -12.07
N ALA A 56 -11.47 4.07 -11.92
CA ALA A 56 -12.11 5.05 -11.06
C ALA A 56 -13.57 5.12 -11.50
N GLY A 57 -14.48 4.62 -10.66
CA GLY A 57 -15.90 4.72 -10.92
C GLY A 57 -16.26 6.18 -11.18
N PRO A 58 -17.27 6.48 -12.01
CA PRO A 58 -17.59 7.83 -12.47
C PRO A 58 -18.13 8.79 -11.38
N GLU A 59 -17.87 8.53 -10.10
CA GLU A 59 -18.42 9.33 -8.99
C GLU A 59 -17.60 10.58 -8.65
N ASP A 60 -16.40 10.77 -9.22
CA ASP A 60 -15.63 12.02 -9.14
C ASP A 60 -15.98 13.02 -10.26
N ALA A 61 -17.26 13.03 -10.67
CA ALA A 61 -17.85 14.08 -11.49
C ALA A 61 -19.02 14.74 -10.75
N ALA A 62 -18.90 14.91 -9.43
CA ALA A 62 -19.71 15.87 -8.69
C ALA A 62 -19.19 17.29 -8.99
N ALA A 63 -19.58 17.83 -10.15
CA ALA A 63 -19.43 19.24 -10.44
C ALA A 63 -20.24 20.06 -9.39
N PRO A 64 -19.69 21.16 -8.86
CA PRO A 64 -20.35 21.93 -7.82
C PRO A 64 -21.61 22.61 -8.36
N HIS A 65 -22.77 22.28 -7.75
CA HIS A 65 -23.95 23.13 -7.85
C HIS A 65 -23.67 24.44 -7.10
N GLY A 66 -23.32 25.48 -7.83
CA GLY A 66 -23.39 26.88 -7.37
C GLY A 66 -24.83 27.39 -7.39
N PRO A 67 -25.14 28.44 -6.60
CA PRO A 67 -26.49 28.88 -6.27
C PRO A 67 -27.31 29.42 -7.46
#